data_AF-I7D4C1-F1
#
_entry.id   AF-I7D4C1-F1
#
_cell.length_a   1.000
_cell.length_b   1.000
_cell.length_c   1.000
_cell.angle_alpha   90.00
_cell.angle_beta   90.00
_cell.angle_gamma   90.00
#
_symmetry.space_group_name_H-M   'P 1'
#
loop_
_entity.id
_entity.type
_entity.pdbx_description
1 polymer ?
#
loop_
_entity_poly.entity_id
_entity_poly.type
_entity_poly.pdbx_seq_one_letter_code
_entity_poly.pdbx_strand_id
1 'polypeptide(L)'
;DGGTHESGSKTAMTRAFNEYARKIGILKEKDKNLDGSDIREGLSAIVSVRIPEELLQFEGQTKGKLGTSEARSAVDAVVSENLAYFLEENPETSTLLVRKAIKAYQAREAARKAREEARSGKKRKRSEATLSGKLTPAQSRNPQKNELYLVEGDSAGGSAKQGRDRRFQAVLPLRGKVINTEKAKLADIFKNEEINTIIHAIGAGVGADFQV
;
A
#
# COMPACT_ATOMS: atom_id res chain seq x y z
N ASP A 1 -14.10 1.16 -8.51
CA ASP A 1 -13.74 -0.05 -7.73
C ASP A 1 -13.11 -1.17 -8.56
N GLY A 2 -12.56 -0.86 -9.75
CA GLY A 2 -11.81 -1.84 -10.54
C GLY A 2 -12.68 -2.94 -11.13
N GLY A 3 -12.17 -4.17 -11.12
CA GLY A 3 -12.94 -5.35 -11.48
C GLY A 3 -12.12 -6.43 -12.17
N THR A 4 -12.83 -7.37 -12.77
CA THR A 4 -12.25 -8.55 -13.43
C THR A 4 -11.27 -8.19 -14.55
N HIS A 5 -11.61 -7.22 -15.40
CA HIS A 5 -10.74 -6.68 -16.45
C HIS A 5 -9.41 -6.13 -15.90
N GLU A 6 -9.48 -5.29 -14.86
CA GLU A 6 -8.30 -4.70 -14.22
C GLU A 6 -7.43 -5.78 -13.56
N SER A 7 -8.07 -6.75 -12.87
CA SER A 7 -7.36 -7.88 -12.26
C SER A 7 -6.63 -8.72 -13.31
N GLY A 8 -7.26 -9.02 -14.44
CA GLY A 8 -6.64 -9.75 -15.55
C GLY A 8 -5.41 -9.03 -16.09
N SER A 9 -5.54 -7.73 -16.36
CA SER A 9 -4.42 -6.89 -16.82
C SER A 9 -3.25 -6.86 -15.81
N LYS A 10 -3.55 -6.65 -14.53
CA LYS A 10 -2.53 -6.60 -13.47
C LYS A 10 -1.79 -7.93 -13.31
N THR A 11 -2.51 -9.05 -13.38
CA THR A 11 -1.93 -10.40 -13.27
C THR A 11 -1.05 -10.71 -14.47
N ALA A 12 -1.57 -10.53 -15.68
CA ALA A 12 -0.82 -10.73 -16.92
C ALA A 12 0.48 -9.93 -16.97
N MET A 13 0.40 -8.64 -16.66
CA MET A 13 1.57 -7.76 -16.62
C MET A 13 2.61 -8.22 -15.61
N THR A 14 2.18 -8.65 -14.43
CA THR A 14 3.10 -9.15 -13.39
C THR A 14 3.82 -10.41 -13.85
N ARG A 15 3.10 -11.34 -14.49
CA ARG A 15 3.67 -12.58 -15.03
C ARG A 15 4.67 -12.30 -16.15
N ALA A 16 4.27 -11.55 -17.19
CA ALA A 16 5.10 -11.28 -18.35
C ALA A 16 6.44 -10.60 -17.98
N PHE A 17 6.41 -9.63 -17.07
CA PHE A 17 7.64 -8.97 -16.61
C PHE A 17 8.58 -9.91 -15.84
N ASN A 18 8.05 -10.78 -14.98
CA ASN A 18 8.87 -11.73 -14.23
C ASN A 18 9.47 -12.81 -15.14
N GLU A 19 8.68 -13.34 -16.08
CA GLU A 19 9.16 -14.31 -17.08
C GLU A 19 10.27 -13.70 -17.94
N TYR A 20 10.05 -12.50 -18.47
CA TYR A 20 11.05 -11.80 -19.27
C TYR A 20 12.32 -11.50 -18.46
N ALA A 21 12.19 -10.97 -17.24
CA ALA A 21 13.33 -10.67 -16.37
C ALA A 21 14.20 -11.90 -16.04
N ARG A 22 13.57 -13.07 -15.89
CA ARG A 22 14.27 -14.35 -15.72
C ARG A 22 14.94 -14.81 -17.01
N LYS A 23 14.24 -14.71 -18.15
CA LYS A 23 14.76 -15.09 -19.47
C LYS A 23 16.06 -14.36 -19.82
N ILE A 24 16.12 -13.05 -19.56
CA ILE A 24 17.32 -12.24 -19.84
C ILE A 24 18.36 -12.30 -18.70
N GLY A 25 18.14 -13.11 -17.67
CA GLY A 25 19.09 -13.34 -16.58
C GLY A 25 19.26 -12.19 -15.58
N ILE A 26 18.40 -11.17 -15.62
CA ILE A 26 18.44 -10.07 -14.64
C ILE A 26 17.91 -10.57 -13.28
N LEU A 27 16.83 -11.34 -13.28
CA LEU A 27 16.38 -12.10 -12.12
C LEU A 27 16.93 -13.52 -12.20
N LYS A 28 17.72 -13.93 -11.22
CA LYS A 28 18.24 -15.30 -11.14
C LYS A 28 17.18 -16.24 -10.59
N GLU A 29 17.31 -17.54 -10.82
CA GLU A 29 16.37 -18.56 -10.31
C GLU A 29 16.11 -18.46 -8.80
N LYS A 30 17.14 -18.12 -8.01
CA LYS A 30 17.05 -17.98 -6.56
C LYS A 30 16.43 -16.66 -6.09
N ASP A 31 16.35 -15.67 -6.98
CA ASP A 31 15.80 -14.37 -6.63
C ASP A 31 14.29 -14.45 -6.51
N LYS A 32 13.73 -13.68 -5.58
CA LYS A 32 12.27 -13.54 -5.45
C LYS A 32 11.71 -12.83 -6.68
N ASN A 33 10.49 -13.20 -7.06
CA ASN A 33 9.75 -12.47 -8.08
C ASN A 33 9.47 -11.03 -7.63
N LEU A 34 9.36 -10.14 -8.61
CA LEU A 34 8.85 -8.79 -8.42
C LEU A 34 7.34 -8.86 -8.18
N ASP A 35 6.86 -8.08 -7.20
CA ASP A 35 5.43 -7.96 -6.97
C ASP A 35 4.81 -7.02 -8.02
N GLY A 36 3.51 -7.19 -8.27
CA GLY A 36 2.83 -6.34 -9.24
C GLY A 36 2.88 -4.84 -8.90
N SER A 37 3.00 -4.47 -7.62
CA SER A 37 3.20 -3.08 -7.20
C SER A 37 4.55 -2.51 -7.63
N ASP A 38 5.59 -3.36 -7.70
CA ASP A 38 6.94 -2.96 -8.09
C ASP A 38 6.98 -2.64 -9.58
N ILE A 39 6.31 -3.47 -10.38
CA ILE A 39 6.22 -3.34 -11.84
C ILE A 39 5.36 -2.12 -12.23
N ARG A 40 4.28 -1.87 -11.48
CA ARG A 40 3.35 -0.77 -11.76
C ARG A 40 3.73 0.56 -11.08
N GLU A 41 4.89 0.65 -10.44
CA GLU A 41 5.36 1.90 -9.83
C GLU A 41 5.55 2.99 -10.91
N GLY A 42 4.75 4.04 -10.81
CA GLY A 42 4.74 5.15 -11.77
C GLY A 42 4.20 4.77 -13.16
N LEU A 43 3.42 3.69 -13.26
CA LEU A 43 2.68 3.34 -14.46
C LEU A 43 1.35 4.09 -14.51
N SER A 44 1.04 4.68 -15.66
CA SER A 44 -0.29 5.13 -16.01
C SER A 44 -0.77 4.31 -17.21
N ALA A 45 -1.96 3.72 -17.10
CA ALA A 45 -2.52 2.88 -18.15
C ALA A 45 -4.03 3.03 -18.20
N ILE A 46 -4.59 2.88 -19.40
CA ILE A 46 -6.03 2.86 -19.64
C ILE A 46 -6.39 1.45 -20.09
N VAL A 47 -7.29 0.79 -19.36
CA VAL A 47 -7.83 -0.51 -19.73
C VAL A 47 -9.30 -0.31 -20.08
N SER A 48 -9.62 -0.42 -21.36
CA SER A 48 -10.98 -0.32 -21.88
C SER A 48 -11.41 -1.65 -22.46
N VAL A 49 -12.51 -2.19 -21.97
CA VAL A 49 -13.11 -3.43 -22.48
C VAL A 49 -14.50 -3.15 -23.04
N ARG A 50 -14.87 -3.90 -24.08
CA ARG A 50 -16.24 -3.95 -24.58
C ARG A 50 -16.79 -5.34 -24.29
N ILE A 51 -17.89 -5.39 -23.58
CA ILE A 51 -18.50 -6.65 -23.11
C ILE A 51 -19.90 -6.71 -23.72
N PRO A 52 -20.27 -7.84 -24.35
CA PRO A 52 -21.64 -8.05 -24.80
C PRO A 52 -22.62 -7.91 -23.64
N GLU A 53 -23.76 -7.26 -23.88
CA GLU A 53 -24.74 -6.93 -22.82
C GLU A 53 -25.21 -8.19 -22.09
N GLU A 54 -25.32 -9.32 -22.79
CA GLU A 54 -25.73 -10.62 -22.24
C GLU A 54 -24.71 -11.23 -21.25
N LEU A 55 -23.44 -10.80 -21.29
CA LEU A 55 -22.38 -11.22 -20.36
C LEU A 55 -22.09 -10.16 -19.30
N LEU A 56 -22.69 -8.97 -19.41
CA LEU A 56 -22.33 -7.82 -18.60
C LEU A 56 -22.83 -7.98 -17.16
N GLN A 57 -21.90 -8.00 -16.22
CA GLN A 57 -22.17 -8.16 -14.80
C GLN A 57 -21.32 -7.17 -14.00
N PHE A 58 -21.94 -6.49 -13.04
CA PHE A 58 -21.27 -5.60 -12.10
C PHE A 58 -21.52 -6.06 -10.67
N GLU A 59 -20.58 -5.78 -9.78
CA GLU A 59 -20.78 -5.94 -8.35
C GLU A 59 -21.46 -4.67 -7.78
N GLY A 60 -22.58 -4.88 -7.07
CA GLY A 60 -23.30 -3.83 -6.37
C GLY A 60 -24.15 -2.91 -7.27
N GLN A 61 -24.98 -2.10 -6.61
CA GLN A 61 -25.97 -1.25 -7.28
C GLN A 61 -25.35 -0.10 -8.09
N THR A 62 -24.20 0.41 -7.66
CA THR A 62 -23.52 1.56 -8.29
C THR A 62 -22.81 1.20 -9.59
N LYS A 63 -22.78 -0.08 -9.98
CA LYS A 63 -22.01 -0.59 -11.13
C LYS A 63 -20.53 -0.16 -11.10
N GLY A 64 -19.97 0.06 -9.91
CA GLY A 64 -18.63 0.62 -9.72
C GLY A 64 -17.47 -0.38 -9.92
N LYS A 65 -17.77 -1.68 -9.95
CA LYS A 65 -16.81 -2.77 -10.13
C LYS A 65 -17.33 -3.79 -11.14
N LEU A 66 -16.53 -4.10 -12.16
CA LEU A 66 -16.90 -5.14 -13.13
C LEU A 66 -16.78 -6.53 -12.50
N GLY A 67 -17.86 -7.32 -12.61
CA GLY A 67 -17.97 -8.69 -12.12
C GLY A 67 -17.91 -9.77 -13.21
N THR A 68 -18.03 -9.42 -14.50
CA THR A 68 -17.97 -10.38 -15.62
C THR A 68 -16.67 -11.19 -15.61
N SER A 69 -16.75 -12.49 -15.35
CA SER A 69 -15.58 -13.39 -15.21
C SER A 69 -14.73 -13.48 -16.48
N GLU A 70 -15.38 -13.53 -17.63
CA GLU A 70 -14.81 -13.73 -18.96
C GLU A 70 -13.87 -12.58 -19.34
N ALA A 71 -14.18 -11.37 -18.86
CA ALA A 71 -13.35 -10.19 -19.07
C ALA A 71 -11.95 -10.36 -18.44
N ARG A 72 -11.82 -11.10 -17.33
CA ARG A 72 -10.51 -11.38 -16.73
C ARG A 72 -9.64 -12.19 -17.67
N SER A 73 -10.14 -13.33 -18.13
CA SER A 73 -9.38 -14.26 -18.98
C SER A 73 -9.08 -13.65 -20.35
N ALA A 74 -10.03 -12.92 -20.93
CA ALA A 74 -9.82 -12.24 -22.21
C ALA A 74 -8.74 -11.16 -22.13
N VAL A 75 -8.78 -10.30 -21.10
CA VAL A 75 -7.76 -9.27 -20.90
C VAL A 75 -6.41 -9.90 -20.55
N ASP A 76 -6.38 -10.93 -19.71
CA ASP A 76 -5.14 -11.62 -19.34
C ASP A 76 -4.42 -12.19 -20.56
N ALA A 77 -5.15 -12.86 -21.46
CA ALA A 77 -4.60 -13.42 -22.69
C ALA A 77 -4.01 -12.34 -23.60
N VAL A 78 -4.81 -11.31 -23.91
CA VAL A 78 -4.39 -10.20 -24.79
C VAL A 78 -3.18 -9.48 -24.23
N VAL A 79 -3.18 -9.16 -22.93
CA VAL A 79 -2.07 -8.45 -22.29
C VAL A 79 -0.83 -9.34 -22.23
N SER A 80 -0.96 -10.62 -21.89
CA SER A 80 0.19 -11.52 -21.77
C SER A 80 0.90 -11.69 -23.11
N GLU A 81 0.15 -11.94 -24.18
CA GLU A 81 0.70 -12.13 -25.53
C GLU A 81 1.38 -10.86 -26.04
N ASN A 82 0.66 -9.74 -26.06
CA ASN A 82 1.18 -8.50 -26.66
C ASN A 82 2.29 -7.87 -25.82
N LEU A 83 2.22 -7.98 -24.49
CA LEU A 83 3.29 -7.46 -23.63
C LEU A 83 4.53 -8.33 -23.71
N ALA A 84 4.40 -9.66 -23.77
CA ALA A 84 5.55 -10.54 -23.98
C ALA A 84 6.23 -10.22 -25.32
N TYR A 85 5.44 -10.08 -26.39
CA TYR A 85 5.95 -9.67 -27.70
C TYR A 85 6.68 -8.32 -27.64
N PHE A 86 6.07 -7.30 -27.05
CA PHE A 86 6.70 -5.98 -26.86
C PHE A 86 8.03 -6.09 -26.11
N LEU A 87 8.08 -6.88 -25.03
CA LEU A 87 9.27 -7.00 -24.21
C LEU A 87 10.44 -7.63 -24.96
N GLU A 88 10.17 -8.63 -25.80
CA GLU A 88 11.17 -9.29 -26.66
C GLU A 88 11.68 -8.38 -27.78
N GLU A 89 10.78 -7.67 -28.45
CA GLU A 89 11.13 -6.79 -29.58
C GLU A 89 11.88 -5.52 -29.16
N ASN A 90 11.75 -5.10 -27.90
CA ASN A 90 12.33 -3.83 -27.42
C ASN A 90 13.33 -4.02 -26.27
N PRO A 91 14.42 -4.82 -26.44
CA PRO A 91 15.23 -5.31 -25.33
C PRO A 91 15.88 -4.21 -24.48
N GLU A 92 16.29 -3.09 -25.08
CA GLU A 92 16.86 -1.94 -24.35
C GLU A 92 15.83 -1.32 -23.39
N THR A 93 14.63 -1.02 -23.92
CA THR A 93 13.53 -0.44 -23.15
C THR A 93 13.06 -1.41 -22.07
N SER A 94 12.87 -2.68 -22.43
CA SER A 94 12.45 -3.74 -21.51
C SER A 94 13.43 -3.93 -20.36
N THR A 95 14.73 -3.94 -20.65
CA THR A 95 15.79 -3.99 -19.63
C THR A 95 15.71 -2.79 -18.69
N LEU A 96 15.48 -1.58 -19.22
CA LEU A 96 15.34 -0.37 -18.40
C LEU A 96 14.11 -0.45 -17.48
N LEU A 97 12.98 -0.93 -17.99
CA LEU A 97 11.75 -1.10 -17.23
C LEU A 97 11.92 -2.15 -16.11
N VAL A 98 12.53 -3.31 -16.42
CA VAL A 98 12.83 -4.35 -15.41
C VAL A 98 13.74 -3.80 -14.32
N ARG A 99 14.79 -3.07 -14.68
CA ARG A 99 15.70 -2.43 -13.69
C ARG A 99 14.97 -1.40 -12.82
N LYS A 100 14.02 -0.64 -13.38
CA LYS A 100 13.17 0.28 -12.60
C LYS A 100 12.34 -0.51 -11.59
N ALA A 101 11.69 -1.58 -12.01
CA ALA A 101 10.89 -2.44 -11.12
C ALA A 101 11.75 -3.09 -10.02
N ILE A 102 13.01 -3.45 -10.30
CA ILE A 102 13.94 -3.95 -9.27
C ILE A 102 14.27 -2.86 -8.24
N LYS A 103 14.45 -1.60 -8.67
CA LYS A 103 14.65 -0.49 -7.72
C LYS A 103 13.42 -0.29 -6.83
N ALA A 104 12.22 -0.40 -7.40
CA ALA A 104 10.96 -0.37 -6.66
C ALA A 104 10.90 -1.48 -5.60
N TYR A 105 11.20 -2.72 -6.02
CA TYR A 105 11.29 -3.89 -5.14
C TYR A 105 12.27 -3.66 -3.99
N GLN A 106 13.49 -3.17 -4.28
CA GLN A 106 14.49 -2.89 -3.26
C GLN A 106 14.03 -1.82 -2.27
N ALA A 107 13.38 -0.76 -2.75
CA ALA A 107 12.81 0.28 -1.90
C ALA A 107 11.71 -0.26 -1.00
N ARG A 108 10.81 -1.09 -1.54
CA ARG A 108 9.74 -1.76 -0.77
C ARG A 108 10.30 -2.73 0.27
N GLU A 109 11.26 -3.58 -0.09
CA GLU A 109 11.89 -4.51 0.85
C GLU A 109 12.67 -3.77 1.95
N ALA A 110 13.36 -2.68 1.61
CA ALA A 110 14.02 -1.83 2.59
C ALA A 110 13.00 -1.18 3.55
N ALA A 111 11.87 -0.70 3.03
CA ALA A 111 10.79 -0.17 3.86
C ALA A 111 10.16 -1.28 4.74
N ARG A 112 9.95 -2.49 4.21
CA ARG A 112 9.45 -3.63 4.98
C ARG A 112 10.42 -3.99 6.11
N LYS A 113 11.71 -4.10 5.83
CA LYS A 113 12.74 -4.34 6.86
C LYS A 113 12.76 -3.24 7.92
N ALA A 114 12.69 -1.96 7.51
CA ALA A 114 12.62 -0.86 8.45
C ALA A 114 11.36 -0.91 9.35
N ARG A 115 10.20 -1.29 8.79
CA ARG A 115 8.96 -1.54 9.56
C ARG A 115 9.11 -2.74 10.50
N GLU A 116 9.67 -3.85 10.01
CA GLU A 116 9.92 -5.05 10.81
C GLU A 116 10.88 -4.73 11.96
N GLU A 117 11.98 -4.02 11.73
CA GLU A 117 12.91 -3.55 12.77
C GLU A 117 12.24 -2.61 13.77
N ALA A 118 11.31 -1.75 13.32
CA ALA A 118 10.51 -0.92 14.19
C ALA A 118 9.52 -1.73 15.05
N ARG A 119 8.99 -2.85 14.53
CA ARG A 119 8.09 -3.79 15.24
C ARG A 119 8.83 -4.80 16.12
N SER A 120 10.00 -5.30 15.69
CA SER A 120 10.75 -6.38 16.31
C SER A 120 11.63 -5.86 17.45
N GLY A 121 11.00 -5.53 18.58
CA GLY A 121 11.55 -5.78 19.92
C GLY A 121 12.75 -4.98 20.42
N LYS A 122 13.79 -4.71 19.63
CA LYS A 122 14.97 -3.92 20.06
C LYS A 122 14.59 -2.48 20.43
N LYS A 123 13.44 -1.99 19.94
CA LYS A 123 12.79 -0.74 20.32
C LYS A 123 11.44 -0.90 21.05
N ARG A 124 10.96 -2.11 21.40
CA ARG A 124 9.67 -2.26 22.13
C ARG A 124 9.64 -1.43 23.42
N LYS A 125 10.74 -1.43 24.18
CA LYS A 125 10.90 -0.57 25.36
C LYS A 125 10.81 0.93 25.07
N ARG A 126 11.13 1.38 23.86
CA ARG A 126 11.13 2.81 23.49
C ARG A 126 9.81 3.23 22.82
N SER A 127 9.20 2.40 21.99
CA SER A 127 7.91 2.71 21.35
C SER A 127 6.72 2.54 22.30
N GLU A 128 6.72 1.56 23.21
CA GLU A 128 5.75 1.52 24.32
C GLU A 128 5.92 2.73 25.23
N ALA A 129 7.15 3.18 25.48
CA ALA A 129 7.42 4.40 26.24
C ALA A 129 6.95 5.67 25.52
N THR A 130 7.14 5.77 24.20
CA THR A 130 6.70 6.93 23.40
C THR A 130 5.18 6.99 23.22
N LEU A 131 4.51 5.85 22.96
CA LEU A 131 3.05 5.80 22.89
C LEU A 131 2.42 6.06 24.26
N SER A 132 2.97 5.47 25.33
CA SER A 132 2.57 5.72 26.73
C SER A 132 2.73 7.18 27.13
N GLY A 133 3.72 7.89 26.57
CA GLY A 133 3.98 9.30 26.88
C GLY A 133 3.08 10.29 26.14
N LYS A 134 2.63 10.00 24.91
CA LYS A 134 1.83 10.93 24.08
C LYS A 134 0.35 10.59 24.03
N LEU A 135 0.01 9.32 23.81
CA LEU A 135 -1.38 8.90 23.65
C LEU A 135 -2.06 8.89 25.02
N THR A 136 -3.12 9.68 25.17
CA THR A 136 -4.02 9.52 26.30
C THR A 136 -5.16 8.58 25.87
N PRO A 137 -5.22 7.32 26.34
CA PRO A 137 -6.18 6.33 25.83
C PRO A 137 -7.60 6.58 26.34
N ALA A 138 -8.60 6.04 25.64
CA ALA A 138 -9.95 5.85 26.15
C ALA A 138 -9.99 4.67 27.16
N GLN A 139 -10.98 4.65 28.05
CA GLN A 139 -11.16 3.54 28.99
C GLN A 139 -11.78 2.31 28.31
N SER A 140 -12.72 2.53 27.38
CA SER A 140 -13.33 1.51 26.56
C SER A 140 -12.34 0.93 25.55
N ARG A 141 -12.55 -0.33 25.17
CA ARG A 141 -11.85 -1.00 24.07
C ARG A 141 -12.75 -1.30 22.87
N ASN A 142 -13.95 -0.72 22.81
CA ASN A 142 -14.91 -0.95 21.73
C ASN A 142 -14.58 -0.08 20.49
N PRO A 143 -14.06 -0.65 19.39
CA PRO A 143 -13.69 0.12 18.20
C PRO A 143 -14.88 0.78 17.51
N GLN A 144 -16.11 0.26 17.69
CA GLN A 144 -17.32 0.82 17.07
C GLN A 144 -17.81 2.12 17.74
N LYS A 145 -17.33 2.41 18.95
CA LYS A 145 -17.73 3.59 19.73
C LYS A 145 -16.57 4.52 20.05
N ASN A 146 -15.35 3.98 20.03
CA ASN A 146 -14.18 4.74 20.41
C ASN A 146 -13.83 5.76 19.32
N GLU A 147 -13.39 6.94 19.78
CA GLU A 147 -12.96 8.04 18.93
C GLU A 147 -11.51 8.38 19.25
N LEU A 148 -10.71 8.70 18.23
CA LEU A 148 -9.35 9.18 18.37
C LEU A 148 -9.27 10.62 17.89
N TYR A 149 -8.92 11.55 18.79
CA TYR A 149 -8.71 12.95 18.47
C TYR A 149 -7.22 13.23 18.27
N LEU A 150 -6.86 13.68 17.07
CA LEU A 150 -5.53 14.21 16.77
C LEU A 150 -5.55 15.72 17.04
N VAL A 151 -4.63 16.21 17.88
CA VAL A 151 -4.60 17.61 18.30
C VAL A 151 -3.23 18.23 18.09
N GLU A 152 -3.19 19.51 17.73
CA GLU A 152 -1.93 20.22 17.48
C GLU A 152 -1.29 20.68 18.79
N GLY A 153 -0.17 20.07 19.14
CA GLY A 153 0.64 20.42 20.30
C GLY A 153 0.08 19.98 21.65
N ASP A 154 0.94 20.01 22.66
CA ASP A 154 0.59 19.55 24.01
C ASP A 154 -0.40 20.48 24.72
N SER A 155 -0.45 21.77 24.32
CA SER A 155 -1.38 22.76 24.89
C SER A 155 -2.84 22.42 24.52
N ALA A 156 -3.12 22.21 23.23
CA ALA A 156 -4.42 21.72 22.79
C ALA A 156 -4.67 20.29 23.34
N GLY A 157 -3.62 19.47 23.42
CA GLY A 157 -3.64 18.15 24.07
C GLY A 157 -4.15 18.17 25.51
N GLY A 158 -3.66 19.11 26.33
CA GLY A 158 -4.09 19.26 27.72
C GLY A 158 -5.57 19.64 27.82
N SER A 159 -6.00 20.59 27.00
CA SER A 159 -7.40 21.04 26.95
C SER A 159 -8.34 19.93 26.49
N ALA A 160 -8.00 19.23 25.41
CA ALA A 160 -8.76 18.09 24.90
C ALA A 160 -8.80 16.93 25.91
N LYS A 161 -7.69 16.66 26.60
CA LYS A 161 -7.64 15.63 27.64
C LYS A 161 -8.58 15.92 28.82
N GLN A 162 -8.72 17.18 29.21
CA GLN A 162 -9.60 17.59 30.31
C GLN A 162 -11.08 17.61 29.89
N GLY A 163 -11.37 18.03 28.64
CA GLY A 163 -12.74 18.19 28.15
C GLY A 163 -13.39 16.93 27.58
N ARG A 164 -12.64 15.87 27.31
CA ARG A 164 -13.16 14.65 26.67
C ARG A 164 -14.01 13.79 27.59
N ASP A 165 -14.91 13.01 26.99
CA ASP A 165 -15.46 11.83 27.65
C ASP A 165 -14.44 10.68 27.60
N ARG A 166 -13.70 10.52 28.71
CA ARG A 166 -12.65 9.49 28.85
C ARG A 166 -13.14 8.06 28.62
N ARG A 167 -14.45 7.80 28.65
CA ARG A 167 -15.01 6.46 28.43
C ARG A 167 -14.70 5.97 27.03
N PHE A 168 -14.85 6.81 26.00
CA PHE A 168 -14.68 6.39 24.61
C PHE A 168 -13.74 7.28 23.79
N GLN A 169 -13.32 8.44 24.31
CA GLN A 169 -12.47 9.37 23.56
C GLN A 169 -11.00 9.27 23.98
N ALA A 170 -10.14 8.99 23.01
CA ALA A 170 -8.69 9.03 23.11
C ALA A 170 -8.15 10.34 22.50
N VAL A 171 -7.02 10.84 23.01
CA VAL A 171 -6.39 12.08 22.53
C VAL A 171 -4.92 11.80 22.24
N LEU A 172 -4.49 12.17 21.04
CA LEU A 172 -3.10 12.07 20.59
C LEU A 172 -2.60 13.45 20.14
N PRO A 173 -1.79 14.14 20.97
CA PRO A 173 -1.13 15.37 20.59
C PRO A 173 -0.01 15.11 19.57
N LEU A 174 0.02 15.90 18.50
CA LEU A 174 1.06 15.89 17.48
C LEU A 174 1.93 17.14 17.60
N ARG A 175 3.25 16.99 17.52
CA ARG A 175 4.17 18.13 17.62
C ARG A 175 4.74 18.51 16.26
N GLY A 176 4.75 19.81 15.98
CA GLY A 176 5.29 20.35 14.73
C GLY A 176 4.43 20.02 13.51
N LYS A 177 4.93 20.36 12.32
CA LYS A 177 4.24 20.09 11.06
C LYS A 177 4.44 18.64 10.66
N VAL A 178 3.35 17.94 10.37
CA VAL A 178 3.39 16.58 9.81
C VAL A 178 4.15 16.59 8.49
N ILE A 179 5.00 15.57 8.28
CA ILE A 179 5.77 15.43 7.04
C ILE A 179 4.83 15.32 5.83
N ASN A 180 5.19 15.98 4.72
CA ASN A 180 4.47 15.84 3.46
C ASN A 180 4.75 14.46 2.86
N THR A 181 3.79 13.54 2.99
CA THR A 181 3.92 12.14 2.54
C THR A 181 3.90 11.98 1.02
N GLU A 182 3.40 12.96 0.27
CA GLU A 182 3.39 12.92 -1.21
C GLU A 182 4.79 13.12 -1.79
N LYS A 183 5.58 13.99 -1.16
CA LYS A 183 6.95 14.31 -1.62
C LYS A 183 8.04 13.48 -0.96
N ALA A 184 7.75 12.89 0.21
CA ALA A 184 8.73 12.16 1.00
C ALA A 184 8.85 10.70 0.55
N LYS A 185 10.07 10.15 0.64
CA LYS A 185 10.29 8.71 0.40
C LYS A 185 9.69 7.91 1.56
N LEU A 186 9.20 6.70 1.27
CA LEU A 186 8.65 5.77 2.27
C LEU A 186 9.56 5.59 3.49
N ALA A 187 10.88 5.47 3.27
CA ALA A 187 11.84 5.31 4.36
C ALA A 187 11.86 6.50 5.34
N ASP A 188 11.65 7.73 4.85
CA ASP A 188 11.63 8.94 5.69
C ASP A 188 10.31 9.06 6.44
N ILE A 189 9.21 8.65 5.80
CA ILE A 189 7.88 8.56 6.42
C ILE A 189 7.92 7.58 7.61
N PHE A 190 8.53 6.40 7.45
CA PHE A 190 8.69 5.42 8.55
C PHE A 190 9.68 5.82 9.62
N LYS A 191 10.53 6.82 9.40
CA LYS A 191 11.40 7.37 10.43
C LYS A 191 10.73 8.50 11.21
N ASN A 192 9.66 9.08 10.69
CA ASN A 192 8.94 10.16 11.34
C ASN A 192 8.18 9.65 12.58
N GLU A 193 8.40 10.32 13.71
CA GLU A 193 7.84 9.91 15.00
C GLU A 193 6.33 10.11 15.06
N GLU A 194 5.81 11.21 14.51
CA GLU A 194 4.38 11.52 14.54
C GLU A 194 3.57 10.52 13.69
N ILE A 195 4.04 10.24 12.47
CA ILE A 195 3.44 9.22 11.60
C ILE A 195 3.45 7.84 12.26
N ASN A 196 4.58 7.40 12.82
CA ASN A 196 4.64 6.12 13.52
C ASN A 196 3.67 6.07 14.70
N THR A 197 3.56 7.17 15.46
CA THR A 197 2.65 7.23 16.61
C THR A 197 1.19 7.11 16.17
N ILE A 198 0.79 7.75 15.06
CA ILE A 198 -0.54 7.61 14.46
C ILE A 198 -0.80 6.16 14.02
N ILE A 199 0.15 5.56 13.29
CA ILE A 199 0.03 4.17 12.82
C ILE A 199 -0.17 3.21 14.00
N HIS A 200 0.59 3.41 15.08
CA HIS A 200 0.47 2.59 16.29
C HIS A 200 -0.82 2.85 17.06
N ALA A 201 -1.30 4.09 17.13
CA ALA A 201 -2.56 4.43 17.81
C ALA A 201 -3.79 3.85 17.11
N ILE A 202 -3.78 3.83 15.77
CA ILE A 202 -4.86 3.24 14.96
C ILE A 202 -4.76 1.71 14.94
N GLY A 203 -3.55 1.16 14.84
CA GLY A 203 -3.33 -0.29 14.89
C GLY A 203 -3.72 -1.05 13.61
N ALA A 204 -4.13 -0.36 12.54
CA ALA A 204 -4.58 -0.95 11.29
C ALA A 204 -3.45 -1.32 10.30
N GLY A 205 -2.18 -1.03 10.63
CA GLY A 205 -1.08 -1.17 9.67
C GLY A 205 -1.05 -0.03 8.64
N VAL A 206 -0.32 -0.21 7.53
CA VAL A 206 -0.17 0.81 6.46
C VAL A 206 0.17 0.20 5.10
N GLY A 207 -0.29 0.86 4.03
CA GLY A 207 -0.03 0.45 2.65
C GLY A 207 -0.67 -0.91 2.36
N ALA A 208 0.11 -1.84 1.78
CA ALA A 208 -0.37 -3.19 1.47
C ALA A 208 -0.77 -4.02 2.69
N ASP A 209 -0.26 -3.67 3.88
CA ASP A 209 -0.57 -4.36 5.14
C ASP A 209 -1.74 -3.70 5.90
N PHE A 210 -2.44 -2.74 5.30
CA PHE A 210 -3.53 -2.02 5.95
C PHE A 210 -4.80 -2.87 6.03
N GLN A 211 -5.39 -2.96 7.22
CA GLN A 211 -6.62 -3.69 7.51
C GLN A 211 -7.64 -2.75 8.15
N VAL A 212 -8.81 -2.61 7.50
CA VAL A 212 -9.95 -1.81 8.00
C VAL A 212 -10.62 -2.50 9.17
#